data_AF-A0A7C3EW07-F1
#
_entry.id   AF-A0A7C3EW07-F1
#
_cell.length_a   1.000
_cell.length_b   1.000
_cell.length_c   1.000
_cell.angle_alpha   90.00
_cell.angle_beta   90.00
_cell.angle_gamma   90.00
#
_symmetry.space_group_name_H-M   'P 1'
#
loop_
_entity.id
_entity.type
_entity.pdbx_description
1 polymer ?
#
loop_
_entity_poly.entity_id
_entity_poly.type
_entity_poly.pdbx_seq_one_letter_code
_entity_poly.pdbx_strand_id
1 'polypeptide(L)'
;MMRKGLAGGSYKPLTEDAISQIHNTVMRVIEEIGFEVNSDTARELFREAGAQVDHEKRRVRLPRERALELINTAPSEVRLCGRDEKHDILLGGNRVYAGTGGTALYIYEPDTDQKRPATLEDLRRLARLVEQLDNIHLFMLPTYPNEIPVEHIDANRFFAGLSNTAKHVMG
;
A
#
# COMPACT_ATOMS: atom_id res chain seq x y z
N MET A 1 -15.03 21.87 -4.44
CA MET A 1 -14.42 21.42 -5.71
C MET A 1 -13.20 20.61 -5.30
N MET A 2 -13.16 19.34 -5.70
CA MET A 2 -12.15 18.38 -5.27
C MET A 2 -10.74 18.86 -5.57
N ARG A 3 -9.90 18.93 -4.53
CA ARG A 3 -8.54 19.46 -4.61
C ARG A 3 -7.54 18.30 -4.54
N LYS A 4 -7.29 17.64 -5.67
CA LYS A 4 -6.42 16.45 -5.77
C LYS A 4 -5.04 16.75 -6.37
N GLY A 5 -4.02 15.99 -5.96
CA GLY A 5 -2.70 16.02 -6.57
C GLY A 5 -1.94 17.33 -6.35
N LEU A 6 -2.09 17.92 -5.16
CA LEU A 6 -1.37 19.16 -4.83
C LEU A 6 0.13 18.94 -4.85
N ALA A 7 0.87 19.92 -5.36
CA ALA A 7 2.31 19.92 -5.30
C ALA A 7 2.75 20.04 -3.84
N GLY A 8 3.36 18.98 -3.32
CA GLY A 8 4.09 18.99 -2.07
C GLY A 8 5.50 19.55 -2.23
N GLY A 9 6.17 19.70 -1.11
CA GLY A 9 7.61 19.96 -1.04
C GLY A 9 8.37 18.75 -0.51
N SER A 10 9.70 18.82 -0.56
CA SER A 10 10.58 17.83 0.06
C SER A 10 11.34 18.51 1.20
N TYR A 11 11.05 18.10 2.44
CA TYR A 11 11.92 18.42 3.57
C TYR A 11 13.13 17.48 3.51
N LYS A 12 14.33 18.04 3.38
CA LYS A 12 15.59 17.29 3.16
C LYS A 12 16.51 17.39 4.39
N PRO A 13 16.24 16.62 5.47
CA PRO A 13 17.06 16.67 6.69
C PRO A 13 18.41 15.94 6.54
N LEU A 14 18.61 15.16 5.48
CA LEU A 14 19.83 14.39 5.21
C LEU A 14 20.67 15.06 4.14
N THR A 15 22.00 14.96 4.30
CA THR A 15 22.95 15.32 3.24
C THR A 15 23.02 14.25 2.16
N GLU A 16 23.51 14.60 0.98
CA GLU A 16 23.70 13.64 -0.13
C GLU A 16 24.65 12.49 0.25
N ASP A 17 25.68 12.77 1.07
CA ASP A 17 26.59 11.75 1.59
C ASP A 17 25.86 10.77 2.51
N ALA A 18 24.98 11.27 3.39
CA ALA A 18 24.18 10.42 4.28
C ALA A 18 23.21 9.54 3.48
N ILE A 19 22.57 10.09 2.46
CA ILE A 19 21.71 9.33 1.53
C ILE A 19 22.52 8.23 0.84
N SER A 20 23.70 8.56 0.32
CA SER A 20 24.61 7.60 -0.34
C SER A 20 25.06 6.48 0.59
N GLN A 21 25.37 6.81 1.85
CA GLN A 21 25.72 5.81 2.87
C GLN A 21 24.57 4.86 3.19
N ILE A 22 23.34 5.39 3.34
CA ILE A 22 22.14 4.57 3.55
C ILE A 22 21.92 3.64 2.35
N HIS A 23 21.94 4.19 1.13
CA HIS A 23 21.74 3.41 -0.09
C HIS A 23 22.77 2.27 -0.20
N ASN A 24 24.05 2.57 0.02
CA ASN A 24 25.12 1.55 -0.04
C ASN A 24 24.96 0.48 1.03
N THR A 25 24.55 0.86 2.25
CA THR A 25 24.26 -0.10 3.32
C THR A 25 23.09 -1.01 2.96
N VAL A 26 21.99 -0.47 2.42
CA VAL A 26 20.83 -1.26 1.99
C VAL A 26 21.21 -2.24 0.89
N MET A 27 22.00 -1.81 -0.11
CA MET A 27 22.48 -2.71 -1.17
C MET A 27 23.34 -3.84 -0.61
N ARG A 28 24.24 -3.55 0.34
CA ARG A 28 25.02 -4.59 1.03
C ARG A 28 24.14 -5.55 1.82
N VAL A 29 23.09 -5.07 2.49
CA VAL A 29 22.13 -5.95 3.18
C VAL A 29 21.45 -6.88 2.18
N ILE A 30 20.97 -6.37 1.05
CA ILE A 30 20.29 -7.18 0.02
C ILE A 30 21.23 -8.25 -0.57
N GLU A 31 22.50 -7.92 -0.75
CA GLU A 31 23.50 -8.78 -1.39
C GLU A 31 24.17 -9.78 -0.44
N GLU A 32 24.64 -9.32 0.72
CA GLU A 32 25.43 -10.13 1.66
C GLU A 32 24.52 -10.91 2.62
N ILE A 33 23.47 -10.25 3.15
CA ILE A 33 22.62 -10.78 4.23
C ILE A 33 21.33 -11.39 3.68
N GLY A 34 20.66 -10.72 2.75
CA GLY A 34 19.39 -11.12 2.16
C GLY A 34 18.18 -10.91 3.05
N PHE A 35 17.04 -11.41 2.60
CA PHE A 35 15.75 -11.37 3.30
C PHE A 35 15.02 -12.71 3.20
N GLU A 36 14.14 -12.99 4.17
CA GLU A 36 13.35 -14.22 4.16
C GLU A 36 12.13 -14.07 3.23
N VAL A 37 11.94 -15.05 2.36
CA VAL A 37 10.79 -15.16 1.46
C VAL A 37 10.11 -16.48 1.75
N ASN A 38 8.90 -16.44 2.32
CA ASN A 38 8.22 -17.64 2.80
C ASN A 38 7.54 -18.47 1.71
N SER A 39 7.12 -17.82 0.62
CA SER A 39 6.49 -18.48 -0.53
C SER A 39 7.52 -19.17 -1.41
N ASP A 40 7.34 -20.47 -1.66
CA ASP A 40 8.13 -21.23 -2.64
C ASP A 40 8.07 -20.61 -4.04
N THR A 41 6.88 -20.22 -4.49
CA THR A 41 6.68 -19.57 -5.79
C THR A 41 7.48 -18.27 -5.89
N ALA A 42 7.45 -17.44 -4.84
CA ALA A 42 8.21 -16.19 -4.85
C ALA A 42 9.73 -16.44 -4.82
N ARG A 43 10.20 -17.43 -4.05
CA ARG A 43 11.60 -17.85 -4.04
C ARG A 43 12.06 -18.26 -5.44
N GLU A 44 11.24 -19.00 -6.18
CA GLU A 44 11.56 -19.43 -7.54
C GLU A 44 11.65 -18.25 -8.51
N LEU A 45 10.71 -17.30 -8.45
CA LEU A 45 10.78 -16.07 -9.26
C LEU A 45 12.06 -15.26 -8.99
N PHE A 46 12.49 -15.19 -7.73
CA PHE A 46 13.76 -14.55 -7.38
C PHE A 46 14.96 -15.31 -7.96
N ARG A 47 14.95 -16.65 -7.89
CA ARG A 47 15.99 -17.50 -8.49
C ARG A 47 16.09 -17.27 -10.00
N GLU A 48 14.96 -17.22 -10.70
CA GLU A 48 14.88 -16.92 -12.14
C GLU A 48 15.40 -15.51 -12.47
N ALA A 49 15.16 -14.54 -11.59
CA ALA A 49 15.70 -13.18 -11.69
C ALA A 49 17.20 -13.08 -11.38
N GLY A 50 17.87 -14.19 -11.05
CA GLY A 50 19.30 -14.25 -10.77
C GLY A 50 19.67 -14.06 -9.28
N ALA A 51 18.72 -14.19 -8.37
CA ALA A 51 18.99 -14.21 -6.94
C ALA A 51 19.60 -15.55 -6.50
N GLN A 52 20.43 -15.50 -5.45
CA GLN A 52 20.84 -16.69 -4.72
C GLN A 52 19.77 -17.03 -3.68
N VAL A 53 19.26 -18.25 -3.72
CA VAL A 53 18.18 -18.71 -2.83
C VAL A 53 18.67 -19.89 -1.98
N ASP A 54 18.62 -19.72 -0.67
CA ASP A 54 18.76 -20.79 0.32
C ASP A 54 17.35 -21.25 0.71
N HIS A 55 16.92 -22.41 0.19
CA HIS A 55 15.57 -22.92 0.42
C HIS A 55 15.36 -23.40 1.86
N GLU A 56 16.39 -23.93 2.51
CA GLU A 56 16.31 -24.40 3.90
C GLU A 56 16.07 -23.24 4.86
N LYS A 57 16.83 -22.14 4.67
CA LYS A 57 16.69 -20.91 5.47
C LYS A 57 15.66 -19.95 4.89
N ARG A 58 15.01 -20.32 3.78
CA ARG A 58 14.03 -19.51 3.05
C ARG A 58 14.55 -18.11 2.70
N ARG A 59 15.85 -17.99 2.42
CA ARG A 59 16.56 -16.72 2.34
C ARG A 59 16.97 -16.41 0.90
N VAL A 60 16.70 -15.18 0.48
CA VAL A 60 16.98 -14.65 -0.85
C VAL A 60 18.02 -13.54 -0.75
N ARG A 61 19.06 -13.61 -1.59
CA ARG A 61 20.09 -12.56 -1.76
C ARG A 61 20.18 -12.16 -3.21
N LEU A 62 20.17 -10.86 -3.51
CA LEU A 62 20.29 -10.34 -4.88
C LEU A 62 21.62 -9.62 -5.04
N PRO A 63 22.39 -9.89 -6.11
CA PRO A 63 23.51 -9.04 -6.49
C PRO A 63 23.05 -7.59 -6.63
N ARG A 64 23.89 -6.64 -6.20
CA ARG A 64 23.56 -5.21 -6.25
C ARG A 64 23.12 -4.75 -7.64
N GLU A 65 23.85 -5.15 -8.66
CA GLU A 65 23.58 -4.78 -10.06
C GLU A 65 22.19 -5.24 -10.48
N ARG A 66 21.82 -6.48 -10.14
CA ARG A 66 20.47 -7.01 -10.43
C ARG A 66 19.38 -6.27 -9.67
N ALA A 67 19.60 -5.93 -8.40
CA ALA A 67 18.63 -5.13 -7.65
C ALA A 67 18.39 -3.76 -8.30
N LEU A 68 19.45 -3.09 -8.74
CA LEU A 68 19.34 -1.78 -9.42
C LEU A 68 18.68 -1.89 -10.79
N GLU A 69 19.00 -2.92 -11.58
CA GLU A 69 18.34 -3.19 -12.85
C GLU A 69 16.82 -3.36 -12.68
N LEU A 70 16.40 -4.18 -11.70
CA LEU A 70 14.99 -4.39 -11.40
C LEU A 70 14.29 -3.10 -10.94
N ILE A 71 14.93 -2.31 -10.07
CA ILE A 71 14.40 -1.00 -9.64
C ILE A 71 14.21 -0.07 -10.84
N ASN A 72 15.14 -0.06 -11.80
CA ASN A 72 15.06 0.78 -12.99
C ASN A 72 13.92 0.40 -13.95
N THR A 73 13.36 -0.81 -13.84
CA THR A 73 12.16 -1.20 -14.60
C THR A 73 10.86 -0.63 -14.01
N ALA A 74 10.88 -0.15 -12.77
CA ALA A 74 9.70 0.38 -12.12
C ALA A 74 9.30 1.73 -12.73
N PRO A 75 8.01 1.95 -13.04
CA PRO A 75 7.56 3.23 -13.56
C PRO A 75 7.66 4.32 -12.49
N SER A 76 8.03 5.53 -12.90
CA SER A 76 8.08 6.70 -12.01
C SER A 76 6.69 7.25 -11.64
N GLU A 77 5.67 6.86 -12.40
CA GLU A 77 4.27 7.26 -12.21
C GLU A 77 3.32 6.09 -12.46
N VAL A 78 2.26 6.01 -11.65
CA VAL A 78 1.21 4.98 -11.78
C VAL A 78 -0.16 5.66 -11.68
N ARG A 79 -1.06 5.31 -12.59
CA ARG A 79 -2.45 5.75 -12.54
C ARG A 79 -3.28 4.78 -11.71
N LEU A 80 -3.95 5.30 -10.68
CA LEU A 80 -4.96 4.58 -9.93
C LEU A 80 -6.34 5.06 -10.37
N CYS A 81 -7.12 4.17 -10.97
CA CYS A 81 -8.41 4.53 -11.56
C CYS A 81 -9.54 4.48 -10.54
N GLY A 82 -10.37 5.52 -10.54
CA GLY A 82 -11.67 5.46 -9.89
C GLY A 82 -12.69 4.68 -10.72
N ARG A 83 -13.88 4.48 -10.17
CA ARG A 83 -15.04 4.01 -10.97
C ARG A 83 -15.55 5.10 -11.92
N ASP A 84 -15.30 6.37 -11.58
CA ASP A 84 -15.48 7.54 -12.44
C ASP A 84 -14.11 8.21 -12.62
N GLU A 85 -13.75 8.53 -13.86
CA GLU A 85 -12.46 9.14 -14.25
C GLU A 85 -12.16 10.43 -13.48
N LYS A 86 -13.20 11.15 -13.01
CA LYS A 86 -13.00 12.33 -12.17
C LYS A 86 -12.27 12.01 -10.86
N HIS A 87 -12.26 10.75 -10.42
CA HIS A 87 -11.56 10.28 -9.24
C HIS A 87 -10.20 9.62 -9.53
N ASP A 88 -9.77 9.59 -10.79
CA ASP A 88 -8.45 9.07 -11.13
C ASP A 88 -7.34 9.85 -10.43
N ILE A 89 -6.32 9.12 -10.00
CA ILE A 89 -5.15 9.62 -9.31
C ILE A 89 -3.92 9.26 -10.13
N LEU A 90 -3.01 10.21 -10.33
CA LEU A 90 -1.69 9.96 -10.90
C LEU A 90 -0.66 10.04 -9.78
N LEU A 91 -0.28 8.88 -9.24
CA LEU A 91 0.76 8.75 -8.23
C LEU A 91 2.14 8.97 -8.84
N GLY A 92 3.03 9.61 -8.09
CA GLY A 92 4.39 9.95 -8.52
C GLY A 92 4.63 11.46 -8.58
N GLY A 93 5.87 11.83 -8.90
CA GLY A 93 6.32 13.23 -8.88
C GLY A 93 6.20 13.86 -7.50
N ASN A 94 5.74 15.11 -7.44
CA ASN A 94 5.50 15.85 -6.20
C ASN A 94 4.02 15.91 -5.79
N ARG A 95 3.16 15.10 -6.42
CA ARG A 95 1.70 15.15 -6.19
C ARG A 95 1.33 14.44 -4.89
N VAL A 96 0.56 15.12 -4.06
CA VAL A 96 0.08 14.61 -2.79
C VAL A 96 -1.39 14.21 -2.91
N TYR A 97 -1.69 13.00 -2.44
CA TYR A 97 -3.04 12.48 -2.29
C TYR A 97 -3.18 11.87 -0.89
N ALA A 98 -4.24 12.25 -0.19
CA ALA A 98 -4.67 11.56 1.03
C ALA A 98 -5.63 10.41 0.70
N GLY A 99 -5.51 9.31 1.44
CA GLY A 99 -6.44 8.19 1.46
C GLY A 99 -6.78 7.81 2.90
N THR A 100 -7.70 6.89 3.07
CA THR A 100 -7.94 6.26 4.37
C THR A 100 -6.75 5.39 4.81
N GLY A 101 -6.62 5.13 6.11
CA GLY A 101 -5.79 4.05 6.65
C GLY A 101 -6.44 2.68 6.40
N GLY A 102 -5.72 1.57 6.61
CA GLY A 102 -6.16 0.22 6.23
C GLY A 102 -6.40 -0.71 7.42
N THR A 103 -7.41 -1.58 7.30
CA THR A 103 -7.59 -2.81 8.09
C THR A 103 -7.62 -2.63 9.63
N ALA A 104 -8.23 -1.56 10.13
CA ALA A 104 -8.50 -1.41 11.56
C ALA A 104 -9.52 -2.47 12.03
N LEU A 105 -9.21 -3.16 13.14
CA LEU A 105 -10.07 -4.24 13.67
C LEU A 105 -11.27 -3.71 14.50
N TYR A 106 -11.20 -2.46 14.96
CA TYR A 106 -12.17 -1.90 15.89
C TYR A 106 -12.63 -0.51 15.44
N ILE A 107 -13.87 -0.17 15.78
CA ILE A 107 -14.44 1.18 15.71
C ILE A 107 -14.47 1.76 17.11
N TYR A 108 -14.02 3.01 17.25
CA TYR A 108 -14.16 3.80 18.47
C TYR A 108 -15.53 4.48 18.50
N GLU A 109 -16.19 4.43 19.65
CA GLU A 109 -17.51 5.02 19.90
C GLU A 109 -17.36 6.20 20.89
N PRO A 110 -17.44 7.45 20.41
CA PRO A 110 -17.18 8.62 21.24
C PRO A 110 -18.12 8.80 22.43
N ASP A 111 -19.37 8.39 22.29
CA ASP A 111 -20.41 8.58 23.31
C ASP A 111 -20.19 7.70 24.54
N THR A 112 -19.49 6.58 24.38
CA THR A 112 -19.27 5.58 25.44
C THR A 112 -17.80 5.46 25.86
N ASP A 113 -16.88 6.10 25.15
CA ASP A 113 -15.41 5.93 25.29
C ASP A 113 -14.99 4.46 25.19
N GLN A 114 -15.69 3.70 24.35
CA GLN A 114 -15.43 2.28 24.13
C GLN A 114 -15.06 2.02 22.68
N LYS A 115 -14.49 0.83 22.45
CA LYS A 115 -14.26 0.30 21.11
C LYS A 115 -15.04 -0.99 20.94
N ARG A 116 -15.58 -1.20 19.75
CA ARG A 116 -16.23 -2.45 19.35
C ARG A 116 -15.60 -3.03 18.09
N PRO A 117 -15.71 -4.35 17.85
CA PRO A 117 -15.30 -4.94 16.58
C PRO A 117 -15.92 -4.19 15.39
N ALA A 118 -15.10 -3.95 14.37
CA ALA A 118 -15.58 -3.34 13.14
C ALA A 118 -16.45 -4.33 12.36
N THR A 119 -17.43 -3.78 11.65
CA THR A 119 -18.40 -4.51 10.84
C THR A 119 -18.32 -4.13 9.37
N LEU A 120 -18.94 -4.94 8.52
CA LEU A 120 -19.10 -4.67 7.09
C LEU A 120 -19.96 -3.41 6.88
N GLU A 121 -20.90 -3.16 7.79
CA GLU A 121 -21.70 -1.94 7.76
C GLU A 121 -20.85 -0.69 8.06
N ASP A 122 -19.89 -0.77 9.00
CA ASP A 122 -18.95 0.32 9.24
C ASP A 122 -18.12 0.63 7.99
N LEU A 123 -17.67 -0.40 7.28
CA LEU A 123 -16.94 -0.24 6.02
C LEU A 123 -17.78 0.49 4.96
N ARG A 124 -19.08 0.14 4.82
CA ARG A 124 -20.00 0.84 3.92
C ARG A 124 -20.20 2.30 4.31
N ARG A 125 -20.39 2.57 5.61
CA ARG A 125 -20.54 3.94 6.14
C ARG A 125 -19.30 4.78 5.87
N LEU A 126 -18.11 4.23 6.10
CA LEU A 126 -16.83 4.89 5.81
C LEU A 126 -16.65 5.14 4.32
N ALA A 127 -17.04 4.21 3.45
CA ALA A 127 -17.00 4.42 2.00
C ALA A 127 -17.91 5.58 1.56
N ARG A 128 -19.14 5.64 2.08
CA ARG A 128 -20.08 6.75 1.81
C ARG A 128 -19.57 8.08 2.35
N LEU A 129 -18.96 8.07 3.54
CA LEU A 129 -18.33 9.26 4.11
C LEU A 129 -17.21 9.74 3.19
N VAL A 130 -16.29 8.85 2.82
CA VAL A 130 -15.15 9.17 1.95
C VAL A 130 -15.61 9.69 0.60
N GLU A 131 -16.68 9.16 0.01
CA GLU A 131 -17.25 9.68 -1.24
C GLU A 131 -17.50 11.20 -1.17
N GLN A 132 -18.02 11.70 -0.04
CA GLN A 132 -18.36 13.10 0.16
C GLN A 132 -17.16 13.98 0.56
N LEU A 133 -16.00 13.41 0.88
CA LEU A 133 -14.83 14.17 1.33
C LEU A 133 -13.94 14.61 0.16
N ASP A 134 -13.98 15.90 -0.18
CA ASP A 134 -13.19 16.50 -1.27
C ASP A 134 -11.66 16.36 -1.11
N ASN A 135 -11.18 16.13 0.12
CA ASN A 135 -9.75 16.04 0.45
C ASN A 135 -9.24 14.59 0.63
N ILE A 136 -10.13 13.60 0.51
CA ILE A 136 -9.75 12.17 0.54
C ILE A 136 -9.95 11.62 -0.87
N HIS A 137 -8.89 11.10 -1.47
CA HIS A 137 -8.83 10.84 -2.91
C HIS A 137 -8.95 9.36 -3.26
N LEU A 138 -8.54 8.47 -2.35
CA LEU A 138 -8.64 7.02 -2.51
C LEU A 138 -9.19 6.38 -1.23
N PHE A 139 -9.83 5.22 -1.40
CA PHE A 139 -10.42 4.43 -0.35
C PHE A 139 -9.63 3.13 -0.17
N MET A 140 -8.61 3.17 0.68
CA MET A 140 -7.94 1.96 1.16
C MET A 140 -8.81 1.32 2.23
N LEU A 141 -9.28 0.10 2.01
CA LEU A 141 -10.31 -0.58 2.82
C LEU A 141 -10.03 -0.47 4.33
N PRO A 142 -10.71 0.44 5.05
CA PRO A 142 -10.19 0.94 6.32
C PRO A 142 -10.40 0.03 7.50
N THR A 143 -11.31 -0.92 7.40
CA THR A 143 -11.66 -1.81 8.51
C THR A 143 -11.66 -3.27 8.09
N TYR A 144 -11.49 -4.14 9.09
CA TYR A 144 -11.67 -5.58 8.97
C TYR A 144 -12.98 -5.99 9.64
N PRO A 145 -14.04 -6.32 8.87
CA PRO A 145 -15.29 -6.86 9.39
C PRO A 145 -15.08 -8.18 10.14
N ASN A 146 -15.24 -8.19 11.46
CA ASN A 146 -14.95 -9.39 12.27
C ASN A 146 -16.06 -10.46 12.18
N GLU A 147 -17.25 -10.09 11.72
CA GLU A 147 -18.42 -10.96 11.63
C GLU A 147 -18.47 -11.79 10.33
N ILE A 148 -17.55 -11.56 9.39
CA ILE A 148 -17.51 -12.28 8.12
C ILE A 148 -16.41 -13.36 8.17
N PRO A 149 -16.70 -14.61 7.77
CA PRO A 149 -15.69 -15.65 7.67
C PRO A 149 -14.51 -15.26 6.77
N VAL A 150 -13.31 -15.72 7.11
CA VAL A 150 -12.04 -15.34 6.45
C VAL A 150 -12.07 -15.65 4.96
N GLU A 151 -12.67 -16.77 4.56
CA GLU A 151 -12.85 -17.20 3.17
C GLU A 151 -13.73 -16.26 2.32
N HIS A 152 -14.49 -15.37 2.95
CA HIS A 152 -15.43 -14.47 2.30
C HIS A 152 -15.11 -12.99 2.54
N ILE A 153 -14.13 -12.70 3.40
CA ILE A 153 -13.88 -11.35 3.92
C ILE A 153 -13.52 -10.38 2.80
N ASP A 154 -12.58 -10.72 1.93
CA ASP A 154 -12.06 -9.78 0.95
C ASP A 154 -13.08 -9.47 -0.14
N ALA A 155 -13.78 -10.47 -0.66
CA ALA A 155 -14.85 -10.27 -1.63
C ALA A 155 -15.94 -9.32 -1.09
N ASN A 156 -16.34 -9.50 0.17
CA ASN A 156 -17.32 -8.62 0.83
C ASN A 156 -16.76 -7.22 1.07
N ARG A 157 -15.50 -7.08 1.49
CA ARG A 157 -14.86 -5.77 1.72
C ARG A 157 -14.73 -4.98 0.42
N PHE A 158 -14.25 -5.61 -0.65
CA PHE A 158 -14.17 -4.98 -1.97
C PHE A 158 -15.55 -4.61 -2.50
N PHE A 159 -16.54 -5.50 -2.39
CA PHE A 159 -17.90 -5.19 -2.80
C PHE A 159 -18.46 -3.98 -2.03
N ALA A 160 -18.30 -3.93 -0.71
CA ALA A 160 -18.74 -2.82 0.12
C ALA A 160 -18.05 -1.49 -0.27
N GLY A 161 -16.74 -1.50 -0.53
CA GLY A 161 -16.01 -0.32 -1.01
C GLY A 161 -16.50 0.13 -2.40
N LEU A 162 -16.41 -0.76 -3.39
CA LEU A 162 -16.73 -0.46 -4.79
C LEU A 162 -18.19 -0.05 -5.01
N SER A 163 -19.12 -0.57 -4.21
CA SER A 163 -20.55 -0.20 -4.30
C SER A 163 -20.89 1.14 -3.63
N ASN A 164 -20.07 1.64 -2.71
CA ASN A 164 -20.40 2.82 -1.88
C ASN A 164 -19.49 4.04 -2.09
N THR A 165 -18.43 3.95 -2.89
CA THR A 165 -17.68 5.11 -3.40
C THR A 165 -17.37 4.94 -4.89
N ALA A 166 -17.17 6.04 -5.61
CA ALA A 166 -16.66 6.06 -6.97
C ALA A 166 -15.14 6.32 -7.04
N LYS A 167 -14.49 6.56 -5.90
CA LYS A 167 -13.04 6.72 -5.78
C LYS A 167 -12.30 5.39 -5.99
N HIS A 168 -10.99 5.46 -6.24
CA HIS A 168 -10.16 4.27 -6.34
C HIS A 168 -10.22 3.46 -5.03
N VAL A 169 -10.51 2.16 -5.12
CA VAL A 169 -10.56 1.24 -3.97
C VAL A 169 -9.30 0.39 -3.95
N MET A 170 -8.59 0.44 -2.83
CA MET A 170 -7.36 -0.33 -2.60
C MET A 170 -7.59 -1.33 -1.47
N GLY A 171 -7.16 -2.58 -1.65
CA GLY A 171 -7.16 -3.63 -0.61
C GLY A 171 -5.80 -3.90 -0.04
#